data_AF-A0A1X6WYL1-F1
#
_entry.id   AF-A0A1X6WYL1-F1
#
_cell.length_a   1.000
_cell.length_b   1.000
_cell.length_c   1.000
_cell.angle_alpha   90.00
_cell.angle_beta   90.00
_cell.angle_gamma   90.00
#
_symmetry.space_group_name_H-M   'P 1'
#
loop_
_entity.id
_entity.type
_entity.pdbx_description
1 polymer ?
#
loop_
_entity_poly.entity_id
_entity_poly.type
_entity_poly.pdbx_seq_one_letter_code
_entity_poly.pdbx_strand_id
1 'polypeptide(L)'
;MTTNFMATNCPANDYWTWSQEMDVVSTDYYLEADSAESQIWLAMESDLTRSLAGGRPWFLMEHSVSGVSWQPHNRAKLPGEETRNAIAHVARGADAVLAFQWRQSRRGVEKFHSAMVPHVGPDSRVFREVRDLGAKLDALDPVRGSRLRARVAILWDWNSFWAQDLPCRHSVLMRHREQMRRVYRWLWQRGTLVDFVHPESGLEGYDVVIAPASYLLSEVAAQGIARFVDQGGRFAALPFSAVVDDEDCVHEGGAPGPLRTVLGLTVEEVCPIPIGHEVALVPTDGGTAVATGALWAEDLRLEGARAVWTATGGPVPGPVVTVNDHGRGYAVYVSTVLESADLATVLEPLLQLPSVAPLAADAQRPASLEVVTRVQDDGEEFVFVINHGEAAALPGLTGEDLLTGTHYDGTTPVPAGGVLVLRIGA
;
A
#
# COMPACT_ATOMS: atom_id res chain seq x y z
N MET A 1 -4.74 21.90 15.13
CA MET A 1 -3.58 22.38 14.35
C MET A 1 -3.13 21.25 13.43
N THR A 2 -2.81 21.58 12.19
CA THR A 2 -2.29 20.63 11.18
C THR A 2 -1.25 21.34 10.32
N THR A 3 -0.43 20.56 9.61
CA THR A 3 0.32 20.97 8.42
C THR A 3 0.08 19.92 7.33
N ASN A 4 0.11 20.34 6.07
CA ASN A 4 -0.01 19.43 4.93
C ASN A 4 1.29 18.64 4.73
N PHE A 5 1.17 17.32 4.78
CA PHE A 5 2.22 16.39 4.40
C PHE A 5 2.21 16.14 2.89
N MET A 6 3.17 15.34 2.44
CA MET A 6 3.20 14.72 1.11
C MET A 6 3.71 13.29 1.32
N ALA A 7 2.87 12.45 1.93
CA ALA A 7 3.29 11.26 2.67
C ALA A 7 4.20 10.33 1.88
N THR A 8 3.83 9.89 0.67
CA THR A 8 4.68 9.00 -0.15
C THR A 8 5.65 9.73 -1.08
N ASN A 9 5.46 11.04 -1.27
CA ASN A 9 6.11 11.80 -2.36
C ASN A 9 7.25 12.70 -1.91
N CYS A 10 7.27 13.14 -0.64
CA CYS A 10 8.35 13.95 -0.11
C CYS A 10 9.26 13.09 0.77
N PRO A 11 10.48 12.77 0.33
CA PRO A 11 11.39 11.94 1.10
C PRO A 11 12.02 12.69 2.27
N ALA A 12 11.91 14.02 2.37
CA ALA A 12 12.78 14.82 3.22
C ALA A 12 12.45 14.81 4.72
N ASN A 13 11.30 14.26 5.12
CA ASN A 13 10.81 14.32 6.50
C ASN A 13 10.41 12.93 6.99
N ASP A 14 10.68 12.64 8.26
CA ASP A 14 10.08 11.52 8.95
C ASP A 14 8.67 11.89 9.44
N TYR A 15 7.65 11.44 8.71
CA TYR A 15 6.28 11.78 9.07
C TYR A 15 5.75 11.03 10.30
N TRP A 16 6.40 9.95 10.77
CA TRP A 16 6.01 9.31 12.03
C TRP A 16 6.28 10.21 13.23
N THR A 17 7.41 10.93 13.21
CA THR A 17 7.71 11.93 14.22
C THR A 17 6.77 13.14 14.08
N TRP A 18 6.59 13.66 12.87
CA TRP A 18 5.71 14.83 12.65
C TRP A 18 4.25 14.58 13.01
N SER A 19 3.72 13.37 12.77
CA SER A 19 2.30 13.08 13.01
C SER A 19 1.92 13.13 14.49
N GLN A 20 2.88 12.91 15.39
CA GLN A 20 2.68 13.01 16.85
C GLN A 20 2.44 14.45 17.32
N GLU A 21 2.92 15.43 16.55
CA GLU A 21 2.76 16.86 16.83
C GLU A 21 1.45 17.44 16.21
N MET A 22 0.68 16.62 15.49
CA MET A 22 -0.52 17.06 14.76
C MET A 22 -1.81 16.67 15.50
N ASP A 23 -2.74 17.64 15.66
CA ASP A 23 -4.08 17.33 16.18
C ASP A 23 -4.88 16.48 15.16
N VAL A 24 -4.70 16.81 13.87
CA VAL A 24 -5.30 16.12 12.72
C VAL A 24 -4.22 16.00 11.66
N VAL A 25 -4.02 14.80 11.10
CA VAL A 25 -3.09 14.61 9.99
C VAL A 25 -3.76 15.09 8.70
N SER A 26 -2.98 15.75 7.85
CA SER A 26 -3.43 16.12 6.52
C SER A 26 -2.32 15.93 5.49
N THR A 27 -2.67 15.60 4.24
CA THR A 27 -1.71 15.41 3.15
C THR A 27 -2.18 16.10 1.87
N ASP A 28 -1.22 16.48 1.05
CA ASP A 28 -1.40 16.90 -0.33
C ASP A 28 -1.05 15.74 -1.24
N TYR A 29 -1.99 15.34 -2.09
CA TYR A 29 -1.76 14.27 -3.05
C TYR A 29 -2.17 14.65 -4.48
N TYR A 30 -1.21 14.52 -5.37
CA TYR A 30 -1.38 14.73 -6.80
C TYR A 30 -1.06 13.43 -7.54
N LEU A 31 -2.00 12.96 -8.37
CA LEU A 31 -1.80 11.75 -9.16
C LEU A 31 -0.57 11.84 -10.04
N GLU A 32 0.15 10.72 -10.16
CA GLU A 32 1.18 10.56 -11.19
C GLU A 32 0.51 10.43 -12.56
N ALA A 33 0.51 11.51 -13.35
CA ALA A 33 -0.34 11.66 -14.52
C ALA A 33 -0.10 10.60 -15.62
N ASP A 34 1.15 10.13 -15.75
CA ASP A 34 1.59 9.14 -16.74
C ASP A 34 1.55 7.69 -16.22
N SER A 35 1.15 7.46 -14.97
CA SER A 35 1.09 6.11 -14.40
C SER A 35 -0.23 5.41 -14.76
N ALA A 36 -0.15 4.24 -15.40
CA ALA A 36 -1.30 3.36 -15.62
C ALA A 36 -1.90 2.77 -14.33
N GLU A 37 -1.19 2.94 -13.21
CA GLU A 37 -1.54 2.42 -11.90
C GLU A 37 -1.76 3.54 -10.88
N SER A 38 -2.04 4.76 -11.36
CA SER A 38 -2.19 5.94 -10.51
C SER A 38 -3.21 5.77 -9.37
N GLN A 39 -4.26 4.96 -9.59
CA GLN A 39 -5.24 4.56 -8.58
C GLN A 39 -4.65 3.76 -7.41
N ILE A 40 -3.64 2.92 -7.69
CA ILE A 40 -2.96 2.11 -6.67
C ILE A 40 -2.07 3.01 -5.82
N TRP A 41 -1.39 3.99 -6.42
CA TRP A 41 -0.55 4.93 -5.68
C TRP A 41 -1.38 5.93 -4.86
N LEU A 42 -2.57 6.29 -5.34
CA LEU A 42 -3.54 7.07 -4.56
C LEU A 42 -3.98 6.30 -3.32
N ALA A 43 -4.30 5.02 -3.50
CA ALA A 43 -4.68 4.15 -2.40
C ALA A 43 -3.52 4.01 -1.37
N MET A 44 -2.29 3.83 -1.86
CA MET A 44 -1.08 3.73 -1.03
C MET A 44 -0.85 4.99 -0.19
N GLU A 45 -0.94 6.18 -0.81
CA GLU A 45 -0.85 7.45 -0.09
C GLU A 45 -1.91 7.54 1.01
N SER A 46 -3.15 7.17 0.69
CA SER A 46 -4.28 7.27 1.61
C SER A 46 -4.13 6.33 2.79
N ASP A 47 -3.66 5.10 2.56
CA ASP A 47 -3.38 4.13 3.61
C ASP A 47 -2.22 4.58 4.50
N LEU A 48 -1.14 5.11 3.92
CA LEU A 48 -0.03 5.67 4.70
C LEU A 48 -0.49 6.87 5.53
N THR A 49 -1.29 7.77 4.96
CA THR A 49 -1.81 8.94 5.66
C THR A 49 -2.76 8.56 6.79
N ARG A 50 -3.65 7.58 6.57
CA ARG A 50 -4.49 7.01 7.64
C ARG A 50 -3.64 6.40 8.75
N SER A 51 -2.57 5.71 8.38
CA SER A 51 -1.68 5.06 9.34
C SER A 51 -0.91 6.08 10.19
N LEU A 52 -0.41 7.15 9.56
CA LEU A 52 0.18 8.31 10.24
C LEU A 52 -0.82 8.97 11.21
N ALA A 53 -2.11 8.96 10.89
CA ALA A 53 -3.18 9.45 11.76
C ALA A 53 -3.54 8.48 12.91
N GLY A 54 -2.91 7.31 12.99
CA GLY A 54 -3.22 6.26 13.97
C GLY A 54 -4.62 5.66 13.74
N GLY A 55 -5.03 5.52 12.48
CA GLY A 55 -6.37 5.04 12.10
C GLY A 55 -7.50 6.02 12.40
N ARG A 56 -7.19 7.26 12.81
CA ARG A 56 -8.17 8.35 12.94
C ARG A 56 -8.48 8.93 11.55
N PRO A 57 -9.66 9.54 11.37
CA PRO A 57 -9.92 10.30 10.16
C PRO A 57 -8.90 11.42 9.93
N TRP A 58 -8.58 11.68 8.67
CA TRP A 58 -7.56 12.63 8.23
C TRP A 58 -8.10 13.55 7.12
N PHE A 59 -7.37 14.60 6.77
CA PHE A 59 -7.80 15.56 5.74
C PHE A 59 -6.96 15.45 4.47
N LEU A 60 -7.60 15.26 3.32
CA LEU A 60 -6.99 15.54 2.03
C LEU A 60 -6.97 17.06 1.87
N MET A 61 -5.83 17.68 2.20
CA MET A 61 -5.69 19.14 2.22
C MET A 61 -5.59 19.70 0.80
N GLU A 62 -4.85 19.01 -0.07
CA GLU A 62 -4.81 19.36 -1.47
C GLU A 62 -4.88 18.12 -2.36
N HIS A 63 -5.66 18.27 -3.42
CA HIS A 63 -5.50 17.53 -4.66
C HIS A 63 -5.88 18.46 -5.82
N SER A 64 -5.52 18.09 -7.05
CA SER A 64 -5.93 18.84 -8.23
C SER A 64 -7.31 18.40 -8.71
N VAL A 65 -8.21 19.33 -9.04
CA VAL A 65 -9.53 19.01 -9.63
C VAL A 65 -9.45 18.58 -11.10
N SER A 66 -8.28 18.72 -11.72
CA SER A 66 -7.94 18.23 -13.06
C SER A 66 -6.41 18.07 -13.16
N GLY A 67 -5.78 18.54 -14.24
CA GLY A 67 -4.32 18.52 -14.40
C GLY A 67 -3.58 19.47 -13.45
N VAL A 68 -2.39 19.07 -13.03
CA VAL A 68 -1.40 19.91 -12.34
C VAL A 68 -0.62 20.78 -13.35
N SER A 69 0.44 21.47 -12.93
CA SER A 69 1.26 22.31 -13.84
C SER A 69 2.76 22.05 -13.81
N TRP A 70 3.22 21.11 -12.98
CA TRP A 70 4.64 20.91 -12.68
C TRP A 70 5.16 19.52 -13.08
N GLN A 71 4.29 18.58 -13.44
CA GLN A 71 4.71 17.27 -13.95
C GLN A 71 5.22 17.39 -15.38
N PRO A 72 6.07 16.45 -15.86
CA PRO A 72 6.55 16.44 -17.24
C PRO A 72 5.41 16.44 -18.27
N HIS A 73 4.34 15.69 -17.97
CA HIS A 73 3.10 15.67 -18.74
C HIS A 73 1.91 15.86 -17.79
N ASN A 74 1.22 17.00 -17.90
CA ASN A 74 0.11 17.32 -17.01
C ASN A 74 -1.24 16.92 -17.64
N ARG A 75 -1.57 15.62 -17.59
CA ARG A 75 -2.85 15.11 -18.12
C ARG A 75 -4.03 15.70 -17.35
N ALA A 76 -5.05 16.15 -18.07
CA ALA A 76 -6.33 16.51 -17.47
C ALA A 76 -7.12 15.24 -17.07
N LYS A 77 -7.76 15.28 -15.91
CA LYS A 77 -8.68 14.21 -15.47
C LYS A 77 -9.81 14.01 -16.50
N LEU A 78 -10.12 12.75 -16.80
CA LEU A 78 -11.24 12.34 -17.63
C LEU A 78 -12.58 12.66 -16.92
N PRO A 79 -13.71 12.70 -17.65
CA PRO A 79 -15.02 12.86 -17.02
C PRO A 79 -15.26 11.82 -15.91
N GLY A 80 -15.65 12.29 -14.72
CA GLY A 80 -15.95 11.45 -13.56
C GLY A 80 -14.72 10.96 -12.77
N GLU A 81 -13.52 11.11 -13.33
CA GLU A 81 -12.27 10.73 -12.65
C GLU A 81 -12.03 11.56 -11.38
N GLU A 82 -12.48 12.82 -11.35
CA GLU A 82 -12.42 13.65 -10.15
C GLU A 82 -13.19 13.04 -8.98
N THR A 83 -14.46 12.69 -9.19
CA THR A 83 -15.28 12.02 -8.18
C THR A 83 -14.66 10.70 -7.73
N ARG A 84 -14.18 9.91 -8.68
CA ARG A 84 -13.57 8.61 -8.38
C ARG A 84 -12.35 8.74 -7.47
N ASN A 85 -11.47 9.70 -7.76
CA ASN A 85 -10.26 9.91 -6.97
C ASN A 85 -10.59 10.48 -5.58
N ALA A 86 -11.48 11.47 -5.49
CA ALA A 86 -11.88 12.05 -4.22
C ALA A 86 -12.56 11.01 -3.31
N ILE A 87 -13.48 10.20 -3.85
CA ILE A 87 -14.15 9.16 -3.07
C ILE A 87 -13.18 8.04 -2.68
N ALA A 88 -12.14 7.73 -3.48
CA ALA A 88 -11.10 6.77 -3.07
C ALA A 88 -10.33 7.22 -1.81
N HIS A 89 -10.07 8.51 -1.65
CA HIS A 89 -9.52 9.04 -0.40
C HIS A 89 -10.52 8.91 0.77
N VAL A 90 -11.80 9.22 0.54
CA VAL A 90 -12.86 9.07 1.57
C VAL A 90 -13.00 7.61 1.99
N ALA A 91 -12.98 6.67 1.05
CA ALA A 91 -13.01 5.23 1.30
C ALA A 91 -11.90 4.79 2.25
N ARG A 92 -10.74 5.46 2.19
CA ARG A 92 -9.54 5.15 2.98
C ARG A 92 -9.34 6.05 4.20
N GLY A 93 -10.38 6.77 4.61
CA GLY A 93 -10.45 7.46 5.91
C GLY A 93 -10.31 8.98 5.84
N ALA A 94 -10.32 9.59 4.66
CA ALA A 94 -10.42 11.05 4.57
C ALA A 94 -11.83 11.51 5.00
N ASP A 95 -11.87 12.49 5.92
CA ASP A 95 -13.11 13.15 6.37
C ASP A 95 -13.22 14.60 5.86
N ALA A 96 -12.22 15.05 5.11
CA ALA A 96 -12.27 16.29 4.36
C ALA A 96 -11.56 16.13 3.02
N VAL A 97 -12.18 16.66 1.96
CA VAL A 97 -11.63 16.68 0.60
C VAL A 97 -11.52 18.13 0.17
N LEU A 98 -10.31 18.67 0.18
CA LEU A 98 -9.99 20.03 -0.22
C LEU A 98 -9.17 20.01 -1.52
N ALA A 99 -9.22 21.10 -2.27
CA ALA A 99 -8.55 21.22 -3.55
C ALA A 99 -7.63 22.44 -3.61
N PHE A 100 -6.42 22.24 -4.13
CA PHE A 100 -5.62 23.33 -4.65
C PHE A 100 -5.99 23.53 -6.13
N GLN A 101 -6.61 24.64 -6.51
CA GLN A 101 -7.02 25.79 -5.71
C GLN A 101 -8.46 26.20 -6.03
N TRP A 102 -9.00 27.19 -5.32
CA TRP A 102 -10.36 27.68 -5.59
C TRP A 102 -10.52 28.30 -6.99
N ARG A 103 -9.61 29.19 -7.40
CA ARG A 103 -9.67 29.88 -8.71
C ARG A 103 -8.30 29.92 -9.35
N GLN A 104 -8.22 29.59 -10.64
CA GLN A 104 -6.93 29.56 -11.33
C GLN A 104 -6.24 30.92 -11.28
N SER A 105 -4.97 30.93 -10.87
CA SER A 105 -4.18 32.15 -10.78
C SER A 105 -3.98 32.75 -12.18
N ARG A 106 -4.02 34.08 -12.31
CA ARG A 106 -3.77 34.78 -13.59
C ARG A 106 -2.28 34.98 -13.90
N ARG A 107 -1.42 34.82 -12.90
CA ARG A 107 0.03 35.08 -12.96
C ARG A 107 0.74 34.08 -12.05
N GLY A 108 2.06 33.98 -12.18
CA GLY A 108 2.89 33.04 -11.42
C GLY A 108 3.16 31.74 -12.15
N VAL A 109 3.86 30.84 -11.46
CA VAL A 109 4.29 29.54 -12.01
C VAL A 109 3.12 28.57 -12.15
N GLU A 110 2.11 28.67 -11.28
CA GLU A 110 0.95 27.77 -11.24
C GLU A 110 -0.31 28.32 -11.95
N LYS A 111 -0.18 29.34 -12.80
CA LYS A 111 -1.31 29.89 -13.57
C LYS A 111 -2.03 28.89 -14.48
N PHE A 112 -1.42 27.73 -14.71
CA PHE A 112 -1.98 26.62 -15.49
C PHE A 112 -2.38 25.42 -14.63
N HIS A 113 -2.12 25.45 -13.32
CA HIS A 113 -2.63 24.44 -12.39
C HIS A 113 -4.15 24.50 -12.39
N SER A 114 -4.83 23.35 -12.42
CA SER A 114 -6.29 23.33 -12.35
C SER A 114 -6.81 23.98 -11.07
N ALA A 115 -8.04 24.48 -11.13
CA ALA A 115 -8.73 25.04 -9.97
C ALA A 115 -10.22 24.78 -10.11
N MET A 116 -10.93 24.81 -8.98
CA MET A 116 -12.38 24.62 -8.94
C MET A 116 -13.09 25.56 -9.92
N VAL A 117 -12.65 26.82 -9.99
CA VAL A 117 -13.08 27.79 -11.00
C VAL A 117 -11.95 28.05 -12.01
N PRO A 118 -12.04 27.50 -13.23
CA PRO A 118 -11.08 27.75 -14.29
C PRO A 118 -11.07 29.20 -14.80
N HIS A 119 -10.11 29.54 -15.66
CA HIS A 119 -10.03 30.86 -16.33
C HIS A 119 -11.30 31.22 -17.11
N VAL A 120 -11.96 30.22 -17.73
CA VAL A 120 -13.23 30.39 -18.45
C VAL A 120 -14.42 30.64 -17.51
N GLY A 121 -14.25 30.41 -16.21
CA GLY A 121 -15.28 30.62 -15.20
C GLY A 121 -16.14 29.38 -14.90
N PRO A 122 -17.30 29.57 -14.25
CA PRO A 122 -18.13 28.49 -13.72
C PRO A 122 -18.90 27.72 -14.80
N ASP A 123 -18.95 28.20 -16.04
CA ASP A 123 -19.52 27.43 -17.16
C ASP A 123 -18.47 26.50 -17.79
N SER A 124 -17.87 25.65 -16.96
CA SER A 124 -16.90 24.65 -17.39
C SER A 124 -17.31 23.27 -16.91
N ARG A 125 -16.86 22.23 -17.63
CA ARG A 125 -17.00 20.83 -17.18
C ARG A 125 -16.43 20.66 -15.78
N VAL A 126 -15.22 21.19 -15.55
CA VAL A 126 -14.52 21.11 -14.26
C VAL A 126 -15.36 21.69 -13.13
N PHE A 127 -15.91 22.90 -13.27
CA PHE A 127 -16.75 23.48 -12.22
C PHE A 127 -18.04 22.68 -11.97
N ARG A 128 -18.64 22.10 -13.02
CA ARG A 128 -19.80 21.21 -12.88
C ARG A 128 -19.46 19.92 -12.11
N GLU A 129 -18.33 19.28 -12.44
CA GLU A 129 -17.86 18.08 -11.73
C GLU A 129 -17.50 18.37 -10.27
N VAL A 130 -16.92 19.54 -9.98
CA VAL A 130 -16.65 19.98 -8.60
C VAL A 130 -17.95 20.17 -7.81
N ARG A 131 -18.98 20.76 -8.43
CA ARG A 131 -20.30 20.91 -7.78
C ARG A 131 -20.98 19.57 -7.53
N ASP A 132 -20.90 18.66 -8.50
CA ASP A 132 -21.43 17.30 -8.39
C ASP A 132 -20.71 16.51 -7.28
N LEU A 133 -19.37 16.64 -7.19
CA LEU A 133 -18.60 16.08 -6.07
C LEU A 133 -19.06 16.67 -4.73
N GLY A 134 -19.27 17.98 -4.63
CA GLY A 134 -19.79 18.60 -3.40
C GLY A 134 -21.12 18.00 -2.95
N ALA A 135 -22.09 17.83 -3.86
CA ALA A 135 -23.38 17.22 -3.54
C ALA A 135 -23.25 15.74 -3.12
N LYS A 136 -22.33 14.99 -3.74
CA LYS A 136 -22.03 13.61 -3.34
C LYS A 136 -21.41 13.55 -1.95
N LEU A 137 -20.48 14.44 -1.63
CA LEU A 137 -19.88 14.51 -0.29
C LEU A 137 -20.91 14.86 0.79
N ASP A 138 -21.87 15.74 0.49
CA ASP A 138 -22.99 16.03 1.41
C ASP A 138 -23.84 14.77 1.70
N ALA A 139 -24.08 13.92 0.68
CA ALA A 139 -24.80 12.66 0.85
C ALA A 139 -24.01 11.61 1.67
N LEU A 140 -22.68 11.78 1.76
CA LEU A 140 -21.79 10.91 2.53
C LEU A 140 -21.56 11.40 3.97
N ASP A 141 -22.30 12.39 4.47
CA ASP A 141 -22.22 12.83 5.88
C ASP A 141 -22.29 11.66 6.90
N PRO A 142 -23.12 10.61 6.71
CA PRO A 142 -23.14 9.46 7.62
C PRO A 142 -21.83 8.66 7.71
N VAL A 143 -20.97 8.75 6.70
CA VAL A 143 -19.66 8.06 6.68
C VAL A 143 -18.68 8.75 7.64
N ARG A 144 -18.84 10.04 7.91
CA ARG A 144 -17.89 10.83 8.69
C ARG A 144 -17.61 10.19 10.05
N GLY A 145 -16.34 10.11 10.43
CA GLY A 145 -15.91 9.49 11.69
C GLY A 145 -15.75 7.96 11.64
N SER A 146 -16.36 7.26 10.68
CA SER A 146 -16.20 5.81 10.52
C SER A 146 -14.75 5.41 10.24
N ARG A 147 -14.36 4.19 10.58
CA ARG A 147 -12.96 3.73 10.53
C ARG A 147 -12.79 2.46 9.74
N LEU A 148 -11.56 2.22 9.32
CA LEU A 148 -11.14 0.97 8.70
C LEU A 148 -10.37 0.12 9.72
N ARG A 149 -10.37 -1.21 9.54
CA ARG A 149 -9.57 -2.12 10.36
C ARG A 149 -8.78 -3.05 9.45
N ALA A 150 -7.48 -2.79 9.30
CA ALA A 150 -6.59 -3.69 8.59
C ALA A 150 -6.11 -4.81 9.52
N ARG A 151 -5.90 -6.00 8.95
CA ARG A 151 -5.28 -7.16 9.63
C ARG A 151 -3.88 -7.47 9.08
N VAL A 152 -3.46 -6.72 8.06
CA VAL A 152 -2.14 -6.80 7.43
C VAL A 152 -1.44 -5.46 7.62
N ALA A 153 -0.19 -5.50 8.07
CA ALA A 153 0.66 -4.32 8.18
C ALA A 153 1.87 -4.41 7.24
N ILE A 154 2.28 -3.27 6.70
CA ILE A 154 3.53 -3.10 5.97
C ILE A 154 4.46 -2.22 6.81
N LEU A 155 5.66 -2.70 7.11
CA LEU A 155 6.66 -1.89 7.80
C LEU A 155 7.13 -0.74 6.89
N TRP A 156 7.07 0.48 7.40
CA TRP A 156 7.55 1.69 6.71
C TRP A 156 8.40 2.52 7.68
N ASP A 157 9.62 2.82 7.29
CA ASP A 157 10.53 3.67 8.05
C ASP A 157 11.28 4.63 7.12
N TRP A 158 11.25 5.93 7.42
CA TRP A 158 11.99 6.93 6.67
C TRP A 158 13.49 6.82 6.88
N ASN A 159 13.96 6.36 8.04
CA ASN A 159 15.39 6.18 8.28
C ASN A 159 15.93 5.03 7.43
N SER A 160 15.23 3.88 7.39
CA SER A 160 15.53 2.80 6.43
C SER A 160 15.49 3.26 4.99
N PHE A 161 14.50 4.08 4.60
CA PHE A 161 14.46 4.66 3.26
C PHE A 161 15.71 5.50 2.96
N TRP A 162 16.10 6.42 3.84
CA TRP A 162 17.27 7.26 3.64
C TRP A 162 18.56 6.45 3.55
N ALA A 163 18.74 5.49 4.46
CA ALA A 163 19.94 4.68 4.54
C ALA A 163 20.04 3.70 3.36
N GLN A 164 18.96 3.00 3.02
CA GLN A 164 18.92 2.06 1.90
C GLN A 164 19.22 2.74 0.55
N ASP A 165 18.77 3.98 0.37
CA ASP A 165 18.93 4.69 -0.90
C ASP A 165 20.28 5.42 -1.08
N LEU A 166 21.24 5.27 -0.14
CA LEU A 166 22.61 5.78 -0.26
C LEU A 166 23.44 5.11 -1.39
N PRO A 167 24.22 5.86 -2.18
CA PRO A 167 24.78 5.39 -3.46
C PRO A 167 25.80 4.22 -3.39
N CYS A 168 26.41 3.97 -2.23
CA CYS A 168 27.48 2.97 -2.08
C CYS A 168 26.95 1.61 -1.59
N ARG A 169 26.26 0.88 -2.46
CA ARG A 169 25.64 -0.42 -2.17
C ARG A 169 25.71 -1.39 -3.36
N HIS A 170 25.44 -2.68 -3.14
CA HIS A 170 25.52 -3.73 -4.18
C HIS A 170 24.74 -3.41 -5.46
N SER A 171 23.60 -2.74 -5.35
CA SER A 171 22.87 -2.18 -6.50
C SER A 171 22.01 -0.98 -6.11
N VAL A 172 22.24 0.16 -6.77
CA VAL A 172 21.40 1.37 -6.61
C VAL A 172 20.00 1.23 -7.23
N LEU A 173 19.75 0.13 -7.95
CA LEU A 173 18.43 -0.20 -8.48
C LEU A 173 17.52 -0.83 -7.42
N MET A 174 18.08 -1.30 -6.29
CA MET A 174 17.31 -1.78 -5.14
C MET A 174 16.77 -0.59 -4.32
N ARG A 175 15.83 0.14 -4.90
CA ARG A 175 15.24 1.33 -4.28
C ARG A 175 14.14 0.96 -3.30
N HIS A 176 14.14 1.58 -2.12
CA HIS A 176 13.13 1.38 -1.08
C HIS A 176 11.70 1.55 -1.63
N ARG A 177 11.44 2.68 -2.30
CA ARG A 177 10.11 3.01 -2.84
C ARG A 177 9.58 1.93 -3.79
N GLU A 178 10.43 1.33 -4.62
CA GLU A 178 10.01 0.30 -5.57
C GLU A 178 9.65 -1.01 -4.87
N GLN A 179 10.34 -1.39 -3.80
CA GLN A 179 9.97 -2.57 -3.01
C GLN A 179 8.62 -2.37 -2.32
N MET A 180 8.40 -1.19 -1.73
CA MET A 180 7.11 -0.84 -1.12
C MET A 180 5.97 -0.90 -2.13
N ARG A 181 6.19 -0.36 -3.33
CA ARG A 181 5.22 -0.38 -4.43
C ARG A 181 4.88 -1.79 -4.91
N ARG A 182 5.87 -2.70 -4.99
CA ARG A 182 5.65 -4.10 -5.39
C ARG A 182 4.70 -4.81 -4.43
N VAL A 183 4.99 -4.74 -3.13
CA VAL A 183 4.15 -5.38 -2.10
C VAL A 183 2.78 -4.73 -2.03
N TYR A 184 2.70 -3.40 -2.03
CA TYR A 184 1.42 -2.69 -1.97
C TYR A 184 0.54 -2.99 -3.19
N ARG A 185 1.10 -3.00 -4.41
CA ARG A 185 0.38 -3.33 -5.64
C ARG A 185 -0.26 -4.71 -5.55
N TRP A 186 0.50 -5.72 -5.12
CA TRP A 186 -0.02 -7.08 -4.95
C TRP A 186 -1.18 -7.13 -3.97
N LEU A 187 -1.01 -6.53 -2.78
CA LEU A 187 -2.05 -6.52 -1.74
C LEU A 187 -3.31 -5.76 -2.20
N TRP A 188 -3.14 -4.65 -2.90
CA TRP A 188 -4.24 -3.88 -3.46
C TRP A 188 -4.99 -4.66 -4.54
N GLN A 189 -4.28 -5.30 -5.48
CA GLN A 189 -4.88 -6.14 -6.52
C GLN A 189 -5.64 -7.32 -5.92
N ARG A 190 -5.12 -7.90 -4.84
CA ARG A 190 -5.80 -8.94 -4.03
C ARG A 190 -7.02 -8.40 -3.28
N GLY A 191 -7.17 -7.09 -3.11
CA GLY A 191 -8.27 -6.49 -2.34
C GLY A 191 -8.05 -6.58 -0.83
N THR A 192 -6.78 -6.62 -0.41
CA THR A 192 -6.38 -6.67 1.00
C THR A 192 -6.18 -5.25 1.51
N LEU A 193 -6.92 -4.87 2.55
CA LEU A 193 -6.67 -3.63 3.26
C LEU A 193 -5.41 -3.76 4.11
N VAL A 194 -4.55 -2.76 4.04
CA VAL A 194 -3.28 -2.72 4.77
C VAL A 194 -3.16 -1.43 5.57
N ASP A 195 -2.49 -1.50 6.72
CA ASP A 195 -1.92 -0.32 7.38
C ASP A 195 -0.41 -0.30 7.18
N PHE A 196 0.18 0.89 7.27
CA PHE A 196 1.63 1.05 7.41
C PHE A 196 1.97 1.23 8.88
N VAL A 197 3.10 0.68 9.32
CA VAL A 197 3.54 0.83 10.71
C VAL A 197 5.03 1.08 10.79
N HIS A 198 5.46 1.93 11.72
CA HIS A 198 6.87 2.05 12.07
C HIS A 198 7.35 0.72 12.70
N PRO A 199 8.56 0.23 12.37
CA PRO A 199 9.07 -1.06 12.88
C PRO A 199 9.12 -1.20 14.41
N GLU A 200 9.26 -0.08 15.13
CA GLU A 200 9.28 -0.06 16.61
C GLU A 200 7.89 0.13 17.25
N SER A 201 6.85 0.34 16.44
CA SER A 201 5.48 0.44 16.94
C SER A 201 4.94 -0.92 17.38
N GLY A 202 3.89 -0.90 18.20
CA GLY A 202 3.14 -2.10 18.56
C GLY A 202 2.55 -2.80 17.32
N LEU A 203 2.71 -4.12 17.25
CA LEU A 203 2.17 -4.97 16.18
C LEU A 203 0.89 -5.70 16.61
N GLU A 204 0.33 -5.33 17.77
CA GLU A 204 -0.90 -5.91 18.28
C GLU A 204 -2.09 -5.61 17.35
N GLY A 205 -2.90 -6.62 17.06
CA GLY A 205 -4.08 -6.47 16.21
C GLY A 205 -3.85 -6.74 14.72
N TYR A 206 -2.61 -6.98 14.30
CA TYR A 206 -2.31 -7.53 12.97
C TYR A 206 -2.17 -9.06 13.05
N ASP A 207 -2.48 -9.73 11.94
CA ASP A 207 -2.22 -11.16 11.75
C ASP A 207 -0.99 -11.41 10.86
N VAL A 208 -0.71 -10.45 9.96
CA VAL A 208 0.39 -10.52 9.00
C VAL A 208 1.16 -9.20 9.00
N VAL A 209 2.49 -9.28 9.06
CA VAL A 209 3.41 -8.13 8.93
C VAL A 209 4.40 -8.40 7.81
N ILE A 210 4.54 -7.48 6.87
CA ILE A 210 5.47 -7.59 5.75
C ILE A 210 6.48 -6.44 5.83
N ALA A 211 7.76 -6.75 5.66
CA ALA A 211 8.88 -5.83 5.63
C ALA A 211 9.50 -5.80 4.22
N PRO A 212 9.00 -4.95 3.30
CA PRO A 212 9.46 -4.95 1.91
C PRO A 212 10.87 -4.36 1.74
N ALA A 213 11.24 -3.41 2.60
CA ALA A 213 12.48 -2.63 2.52
C ALA A 213 12.92 -2.13 3.90
N SER A 214 13.12 -3.06 4.83
CA SER A 214 13.61 -2.76 6.18
C SER A 214 15.11 -3.02 6.28
N TYR A 215 15.90 -2.34 5.45
CA TYR A 215 17.37 -2.40 5.45
C TYR A 215 17.95 -2.01 6.81
N LEU A 216 17.50 -0.88 7.34
CA LEU A 216 17.77 -0.46 8.71
C LEU A 216 16.71 -1.08 9.62
N LEU A 217 17.16 -1.77 10.67
CA LEU A 217 16.28 -2.34 11.67
C LEU A 217 16.98 -2.35 13.03
N SER A 218 16.41 -1.65 14.00
CA SER A 218 16.91 -1.63 15.37
C SER A 218 16.66 -2.96 16.10
N GLU A 219 17.40 -3.19 17.18
CA GLU A 219 17.17 -4.32 18.09
C GLU A 219 15.76 -4.27 18.71
N VAL A 220 15.25 -3.07 18.99
CA VAL A 220 13.90 -2.88 19.54
C VAL A 220 12.85 -3.36 18.54
N ALA A 221 12.97 -2.97 17.27
CA ALA A 221 12.08 -3.41 16.21
C ALA A 221 12.14 -4.94 16.03
N ALA A 222 13.34 -5.52 16.01
CA ALA A 222 13.53 -6.96 15.88
C ALA A 222 12.89 -7.75 17.04
N GLN A 223 13.01 -7.26 18.28
CA GLN A 223 12.33 -7.85 19.45
C GLN A 223 10.80 -7.72 19.36
N GLY A 224 10.28 -6.63 18.81
CA GLY A 224 8.86 -6.46 18.50
C GLY A 224 8.36 -7.51 17.52
N ILE A 225 9.07 -7.70 16.41
CA ILE A 225 8.77 -8.70 15.38
C ILE A 225 8.86 -10.12 15.95
N ALA A 226 9.90 -10.43 16.73
CA ALA A 226 10.05 -11.74 17.37
C ALA A 226 8.86 -12.06 18.28
N ARG A 227 8.43 -11.10 19.12
CA ARG A 227 7.23 -11.27 19.96
C ARG A 227 5.96 -11.44 19.14
N PHE A 228 5.79 -10.69 18.06
CA PHE A 228 4.66 -10.81 17.15
C PHE A 228 4.56 -12.23 16.56
N VAL A 229 5.67 -12.77 16.04
CA VAL A 229 5.71 -14.12 15.47
C VAL A 229 5.51 -15.18 16.55
N ASP A 230 6.15 -15.05 17.72
CA ASP A 230 5.97 -15.96 18.84
C ASP A 230 4.50 -16.06 19.29
N GLN A 231 3.76 -14.97 19.16
CA GLN A 231 2.35 -14.91 19.52
C GLN A 231 1.39 -15.48 18.46
N GLY A 232 1.88 -15.92 17.31
CA GLY A 232 1.06 -16.48 16.23
C GLY A 232 0.98 -15.61 14.98
N GLY A 233 1.65 -14.45 14.98
CA GLY A 233 1.75 -13.59 13.81
C GLY A 233 2.54 -14.24 12.68
N ARG A 234 2.23 -13.85 11.44
CA ARG A 234 2.96 -14.27 10.25
C ARG A 234 3.80 -13.12 9.73
N PHE A 235 5.11 -13.31 9.65
CA PHE A 235 6.04 -12.27 9.21
C PHE A 235 6.65 -12.61 7.85
N ALA A 236 6.87 -11.60 7.01
CA ALA A 236 7.68 -11.76 5.80
C ALA A 236 8.70 -10.63 5.68
N ALA A 237 9.96 -10.99 5.47
CA ALA A 237 11.02 -10.06 5.11
C ALA A 237 11.48 -10.31 3.67
N LEU A 238 11.63 -9.22 2.93
CA LEU A 238 12.17 -9.22 1.57
C LEU A 238 13.70 -9.03 1.61
N PRO A 239 14.40 -9.12 0.47
CA PRO A 239 15.86 -9.12 0.47
C PRO A 239 16.43 -7.84 1.05
N PHE A 240 17.71 -7.90 1.46
CA PHE A 240 18.43 -6.76 2.00
C PHE A 240 17.81 -6.16 3.28
N SER A 241 17.11 -6.99 4.07
CA SER A 241 16.50 -6.62 5.34
C SER A 241 17.45 -6.81 6.54
N ALA A 242 17.33 -5.92 7.54
CA ALA A 242 18.02 -5.93 8.82
C ALA A 242 19.55 -6.06 8.67
N VAL A 243 20.11 -5.27 7.77
CA VAL A 243 21.55 -5.24 7.48
C VAL A 243 22.27 -4.36 8.49
N VAL A 244 21.66 -3.22 8.85
CA VAL A 244 22.24 -2.22 9.75
C VAL A 244 21.32 -1.84 10.90
N ASP A 245 21.92 -1.29 11.96
CA ASP A 245 21.24 -0.68 13.09
C ASP A 245 20.84 0.79 12.84
N ASP A 246 20.31 1.45 13.87
CA ASP A 246 19.85 2.85 13.84
C ASP A 246 20.97 3.89 13.64
N GLU A 247 22.24 3.47 13.70
CA GLU A 247 23.41 4.29 13.37
C GLU A 247 24.00 3.96 11.98
N ASP A 248 23.30 3.17 11.15
CA ASP A 248 23.78 2.64 9.86
C ASP A 248 25.05 1.77 10.02
N CYS A 249 25.23 1.17 11.20
CA CYS A 249 26.29 0.20 11.46
C CYS A 249 25.82 -1.21 11.10
N VAL A 250 26.64 -1.96 10.35
CA VAL A 250 26.33 -3.35 10.02
C VAL A 250 26.26 -4.19 11.29
N HIS A 251 25.14 -4.90 11.49
CA HIS A 251 24.94 -5.77 12.63
C HIS A 251 26.05 -6.80 12.78
N GLU A 252 26.50 -7.05 14.01
CA GLU A 252 27.48 -8.08 14.29
C GLU A 252 26.99 -9.45 13.80
N GLY A 253 27.84 -10.19 13.09
CA GLY A 253 27.50 -11.50 12.53
C GLY A 253 26.77 -11.46 11.18
N GLY A 254 26.48 -10.27 10.64
CA GLY A 254 25.95 -10.08 9.29
C GLY A 254 24.42 -10.20 9.17
N ALA A 255 23.90 -9.94 7.98
CA ALA A 255 22.46 -9.97 7.70
C ALA A 255 21.85 -11.38 7.88
N PRO A 256 20.57 -11.49 8.29
CA PRO A 256 19.63 -10.42 8.60
C PRO A 256 19.73 -9.95 10.06
N GLY A 257 20.95 -9.94 10.63
CA GLY A 257 21.26 -9.36 11.93
C GLY A 257 20.34 -9.89 13.04
N PRO A 258 19.62 -9.01 13.75
CA PRO A 258 18.79 -9.41 14.89
C PRO A 258 17.57 -10.27 14.49
N LEU A 259 17.23 -10.38 13.19
CA LEU A 259 16.17 -11.27 12.71
C LEU A 259 16.63 -12.71 12.45
N ARG A 260 17.93 -13.03 12.59
CA ARG A 260 18.49 -14.36 12.29
C ARG A 260 17.73 -15.52 12.94
N THR A 261 17.36 -15.38 14.22
CA THR A 261 16.62 -16.43 14.95
C THR A 261 15.18 -16.57 14.48
N VAL A 262 14.51 -15.45 14.18
CA VAL A 262 13.12 -15.44 13.70
C VAL A 262 13.03 -16.00 12.29
N LEU A 263 13.96 -15.61 11.41
CA LEU A 263 14.01 -16.06 10.01
C LEU A 263 14.69 -17.42 9.84
N GLY A 264 15.46 -17.89 10.83
CA GLY A 264 16.10 -19.20 10.83
C GLY A 264 17.17 -19.35 9.74
N LEU A 265 17.91 -18.28 9.41
CA LEU A 265 18.93 -18.26 8.37
C LEU A 265 19.96 -17.12 8.57
N THR A 266 21.07 -17.21 7.86
CA THR A 266 22.07 -16.13 7.67
C THR A 266 22.28 -15.88 6.19
N VAL A 267 22.50 -14.62 5.80
CA VAL A 267 22.96 -14.24 4.46
C VAL A 267 24.49 -14.25 4.43
N GLU A 268 25.09 -15.14 3.66
CA GLU A 268 26.54 -15.27 3.54
C GLU A 268 27.13 -14.27 2.54
N GLU A 269 26.43 -14.04 1.42
CA GLU A 269 26.87 -13.11 0.38
C GLU A 269 25.67 -12.53 -0.39
N VAL A 270 25.77 -11.26 -0.78
CA VAL A 270 24.82 -10.65 -1.73
C VAL A 270 25.39 -10.77 -3.14
N CYS A 271 24.66 -11.45 -4.01
CA CYS A 271 25.08 -11.82 -5.36
C CYS A 271 24.08 -11.29 -6.42
N PRO A 272 24.07 -9.98 -6.73
CA PRO A 272 23.07 -9.41 -7.64
C PRO A 272 23.00 -10.12 -8.98
N ILE A 273 21.78 -10.37 -9.46
CA ILE A 273 21.54 -10.96 -10.78
C ILE A 273 21.91 -9.92 -11.85
N PRO A 274 22.68 -10.26 -12.90
CA PRO A 274 23.01 -9.32 -13.97
C PRO A 274 21.78 -8.65 -14.57
N ILE A 275 21.87 -7.35 -14.85
CA ILE A 275 20.75 -6.57 -15.41
C ILE A 275 20.23 -7.24 -16.69
N GLY A 276 18.91 -7.36 -16.80
CA GLY A 276 18.23 -8.01 -17.93
C GLY A 276 18.23 -9.54 -17.89
N HIS A 277 18.75 -10.15 -16.83
CA HIS A 277 18.67 -11.60 -16.61
C HIS A 277 17.69 -11.92 -15.49
N GLU A 278 17.09 -13.10 -15.59
CA GLU A 278 16.17 -13.66 -14.62
C GLU A 278 16.61 -15.07 -14.24
N VAL A 279 16.25 -15.50 -13.04
CA VAL A 279 16.52 -16.83 -12.52
C VAL A 279 15.19 -17.53 -12.26
N ALA A 280 15.03 -18.73 -12.83
CA ALA A 280 13.84 -19.53 -12.62
C ALA A 280 13.85 -20.16 -11.21
N LEU A 281 12.73 -20.01 -10.52
CA LEU A 281 12.45 -20.54 -9.20
C LEU A 281 11.43 -21.66 -9.29
N VAL A 282 11.68 -22.75 -8.57
CA VAL A 282 10.80 -23.91 -8.50
C VAL A 282 10.43 -24.22 -7.05
N PRO A 283 9.20 -24.67 -6.78
CA PRO A 283 8.78 -25.03 -5.43
C PRO A 283 9.41 -26.35 -5.01
N THR A 284 9.73 -26.49 -3.73
CA THR A 284 10.42 -27.69 -3.20
C THR A 284 9.48 -28.86 -2.94
N ASP A 285 8.16 -28.63 -2.93
CA ASP A 285 7.14 -29.65 -2.71
C ASP A 285 6.79 -30.47 -3.96
N GLY A 286 7.45 -30.18 -5.09
CA GLY A 286 7.19 -30.83 -6.37
C GLY A 286 6.01 -30.22 -7.14
N GLY A 287 5.49 -29.07 -6.71
CA GLY A 287 4.50 -28.29 -7.46
C GLY A 287 5.01 -27.87 -8.84
N THR A 288 4.09 -27.59 -9.76
CA THR A 288 4.41 -27.21 -11.14
C THR A 288 4.48 -25.70 -11.37
N ALA A 289 4.24 -24.90 -10.33
CA ALA A 289 4.34 -23.45 -10.41
C ALA A 289 5.80 -23.05 -10.69
N VAL A 290 5.99 -21.99 -11.47
CA VAL A 290 7.30 -21.41 -11.75
C VAL A 290 7.20 -19.93 -11.45
N ALA A 291 8.19 -19.41 -10.75
CA ALA A 291 8.36 -17.99 -10.52
C ALA A 291 9.73 -17.53 -11.04
N THR A 292 9.91 -16.23 -11.28
CA THR A 292 11.22 -15.68 -11.65
C THR A 292 11.73 -14.65 -10.65
N GLY A 293 13.01 -14.79 -10.29
CA GLY A 293 13.76 -13.80 -9.52
C GLY A 293 14.62 -12.95 -10.44
N ALA A 294 14.72 -11.66 -10.16
CA ALA A 294 15.54 -10.71 -10.93
C ALA A 294 16.29 -9.77 -10.00
N LEU A 295 17.24 -9.00 -10.55
CA LEU A 295 17.98 -7.89 -9.90
C LEU A 295 18.89 -8.26 -8.69
N TRP A 296 18.46 -9.17 -7.83
CA TRP A 296 19.07 -9.46 -6.54
C TRP A 296 19.00 -10.95 -6.25
N ALA A 297 20.05 -11.48 -5.65
CA ALA A 297 20.06 -12.80 -5.06
C ALA A 297 20.97 -12.75 -3.83
N GLU A 298 20.68 -13.55 -2.82
CA GLU A 298 21.52 -13.68 -1.63
C GLU A 298 21.80 -15.17 -1.41
N ASP A 299 23.05 -15.47 -1.05
CA ASP A 299 23.46 -16.80 -0.63
C ASP A 299 23.06 -17.04 0.82
N LEU A 300 22.29 -18.10 1.04
CA LEU A 300 21.61 -18.36 2.30
C LEU A 300 22.18 -19.60 2.96
N ARG A 301 22.66 -19.44 4.20
CA ARG A 301 22.85 -20.57 5.12
C ARG A 301 21.62 -20.72 5.99
N LEU A 302 20.93 -21.85 5.85
CA LEU A 302 19.73 -22.16 6.65
C LEU A 302 20.12 -22.66 8.05
N GLU A 303 19.44 -22.14 9.05
CA GLU A 303 19.67 -22.38 10.49
C GLU A 303 18.33 -22.66 11.19
N GLY A 304 17.59 -23.64 10.66
CA GLY A 304 16.26 -24.03 11.16
C GLY A 304 15.15 -23.76 10.15
N ALA A 305 15.31 -22.76 9.28
CA ALA A 305 14.39 -22.52 8.19
C ALA A 305 14.42 -23.67 7.15
N ARG A 306 13.28 -23.88 6.50
CA ARG A 306 13.14 -24.78 5.34
C ARG A 306 12.97 -23.97 4.08
N ALA A 307 13.67 -24.37 3.01
CA ALA A 307 13.39 -23.84 1.68
C ALA A 307 12.00 -24.27 1.22
N VAL A 308 11.26 -23.35 0.61
CA VAL A 308 9.98 -23.60 -0.08
C VAL A 308 10.05 -23.29 -1.57
N TRP A 309 10.98 -22.41 -1.97
CA TRP A 309 11.35 -22.20 -3.37
C TRP A 309 12.85 -22.19 -3.53
N THR A 310 13.34 -22.75 -4.63
CA THR A 310 14.76 -22.81 -4.96
C THR A 310 15.05 -22.24 -6.35
N ALA A 311 16.13 -21.48 -6.48
CA ALA A 311 16.70 -21.09 -7.76
C ALA A 311 17.34 -22.30 -8.45
N THR A 312 17.00 -22.48 -9.72
CA THR A 312 17.55 -23.57 -10.56
C THR A 312 18.90 -23.23 -11.19
N GLY A 313 19.37 -22.00 -11.05
CA GLY A 313 20.63 -21.50 -11.62
C GLY A 313 20.92 -20.06 -11.17
N GLY A 314 21.65 -19.30 -11.98
CA GLY A 314 22.04 -17.94 -11.66
C GLY A 314 23.30 -17.86 -10.78
N PRO A 315 23.62 -16.66 -10.23
CA PRO A 315 24.80 -16.45 -9.41
C PRO A 315 24.84 -17.34 -8.16
N VAL A 316 23.66 -17.64 -7.60
CA VAL A 316 23.51 -18.48 -6.41
C VAL A 316 22.32 -19.44 -6.62
N PRO A 317 22.56 -20.69 -7.06
CA PRO A 317 21.53 -21.72 -7.06
C PRO A 317 21.28 -22.22 -5.63
N GLY A 318 20.04 -22.58 -5.30
CA GLY A 318 19.70 -23.05 -3.95
C GLY A 318 18.45 -22.37 -3.36
N PRO A 319 18.29 -22.36 -2.02
CA PRO A 319 17.14 -21.74 -1.35
C PRO A 319 16.97 -20.26 -1.71
N VAL A 320 15.74 -19.86 -2.07
CA VAL A 320 15.40 -18.46 -2.39
C VAL A 320 14.25 -17.94 -1.54
N VAL A 321 13.26 -18.79 -1.29
CA VAL A 321 12.18 -18.48 -0.35
C VAL A 321 12.23 -19.51 0.74
N THR A 322 12.25 -19.06 1.98
CA THR A 322 12.37 -19.92 3.16
C THR A 322 11.25 -19.64 4.14
N VAL A 323 10.91 -20.64 4.93
CA VAL A 323 9.94 -20.54 6.03
C VAL A 323 10.59 -21.06 7.30
N ASN A 324 10.45 -20.33 8.40
CA ASN A 324 10.87 -20.76 9.73
C ASN A 324 9.69 -20.70 10.69
N ASP A 325 9.33 -21.83 11.28
CA ASP A 325 8.33 -21.87 12.34
C ASP A 325 8.95 -21.31 13.63
N HIS A 326 8.33 -20.30 14.23
CA HIS A 326 8.87 -19.62 15.41
C HIS A 326 7.74 -19.32 16.41
N GLY A 327 7.84 -19.89 17.62
CA GLY A 327 6.78 -19.87 18.60
C GLY A 327 5.47 -20.44 18.06
N ARG A 328 4.39 -19.64 18.04
CA ARG A 328 3.07 -20.05 17.52
C ARG A 328 2.81 -19.61 16.08
N GLY A 329 3.72 -18.82 15.50
CA GLY A 329 3.62 -18.28 14.14
C GLY A 329 4.72 -18.81 13.24
N TYR A 330 4.98 -18.09 12.14
CA TYR A 330 6.11 -18.38 11.25
C TYR A 330 6.58 -17.13 10.54
N ALA A 331 7.84 -17.17 10.09
CA ALA A 331 8.47 -16.13 9.31
C ALA A 331 8.87 -16.63 7.92
N VAL A 332 8.72 -15.78 6.90
CA VAL A 332 9.12 -16.01 5.52
C VAL A 332 10.26 -15.08 5.15
N TYR A 333 11.29 -15.59 4.50
CA TYR A 333 12.33 -14.76 3.88
C TYR A 333 12.33 -14.98 2.38
N VAL A 334 12.39 -13.90 1.61
CA VAL A 334 12.60 -13.92 0.16
C VAL A 334 13.96 -13.28 -0.12
N SER A 335 14.87 -13.99 -0.78
CA SER A 335 16.24 -13.51 -1.06
C SER A 335 16.46 -13.01 -2.49
N THR A 336 15.38 -12.81 -3.25
CA THR A 336 15.41 -12.21 -4.59
C THR A 336 14.29 -11.19 -4.76
N VAL A 337 14.38 -10.38 -5.82
CA VAL A 337 13.27 -9.52 -6.24
C VAL A 337 12.33 -10.31 -7.13
N LEU A 338 11.05 -10.33 -6.75
CA LEU A 338 9.96 -10.93 -7.50
C LEU A 338 9.09 -9.83 -8.10
N GLU A 339 8.71 -9.99 -9.37
CA GLU A 339 7.72 -9.12 -10.00
C GLU A 339 6.29 -9.59 -9.70
N SER A 340 5.31 -8.74 -10.01
CA SER A 340 3.96 -8.78 -9.40
C SER A 340 3.30 -10.17 -9.33
N ALA A 341 3.25 -10.94 -10.42
CA ALA A 341 2.58 -12.25 -10.42
C ALA A 341 3.38 -13.32 -9.65
N ASP A 342 4.71 -13.24 -9.70
CA ASP A 342 5.63 -14.14 -8.99
C ASP A 342 5.60 -13.87 -7.49
N LEU A 343 5.59 -12.59 -7.10
CA LEU A 343 5.44 -12.17 -5.71
C LEU A 343 4.14 -12.70 -5.11
N ALA A 344 3.03 -12.55 -5.84
CA ALA A 344 1.74 -13.10 -5.44
C ALA A 344 1.80 -14.62 -5.28
N THR A 345 2.35 -15.32 -6.27
CA THR A 345 2.48 -16.79 -6.24
C THR A 345 3.28 -17.27 -5.02
N VAL A 346 4.35 -16.56 -4.68
CA VAL A 346 5.25 -16.93 -3.59
C VAL A 346 4.68 -16.58 -2.21
N LEU A 347 4.05 -15.41 -2.07
CA LEU A 347 3.62 -14.90 -0.76
C LEU A 347 2.14 -15.10 -0.45
N GLU A 348 1.29 -15.55 -1.39
CA GLU A 348 -0.13 -15.84 -1.11
C GLU A 348 -0.35 -16.76 0.10
N PRO A 349 0.46 -17.81 0.36
CA PRO A 349 0.29 -18.63 1.56
C PRO A 349 0.33 -17.84 2.88
N LEU A 350 1.05 -16.72 2.91
CA LEU A 350 1.11 -15.82 4.08
C LEU A 350 -0.28 -15.27 4.42
N LEU A 351 -1.09 -15.00 3.42
CA LEU A 351 -2.42 -14.39 3.50
C LEU A 351 -3.57 -15.41 3.53
N GLN A 352 -3.28 -16.71 3.63
CA GLN A 352 -4.31 -17.74 3.80
C GLN A 352 -4.81 -17.78 5.26
N LEU A 353 -5.54 -16.74 5.64
CA LEU A 353 -6.24 -16.59 6.93
C LEU A 353 -7.67 -16.08 6.68
N PRO A 354 -8.68 -16.58 7.42
CA PRO A 354 -10.03 -16.04 7.33
C PRO A 354 -10.12 -14.53 7.62
N SER A 355 -9.26 -14.02 8.49
CA SER A 355 -9.22 -12.60 8.88
C SER A 355 -8.62 -11.65 7.84
N VAL A 356 -7.94 -12.18 6.83
CA VAL A 356 -7.36 -11.39 5.72
C VAL A 356 -7.98 -11.81 4.37
N ALA A 357 -9.11 -12.50 4.41
CA ALA A 357 -9.87 -12.85 3.22
C ALA A 357 -10.46 -11.57 2.58
N PRO A 358 -10.43 -11.43 1.25
CA PRO A 358 -11.10 -10.32 0.58
C PRO A 358 -12.61 -10.32 0.89
N LEU A 359 -13.19 -9.13 1.01
CA LEU A 359 -14.63 -8.92 1.31
C LEU A 359 -15.58 -9.54 0.27
N ALA A 360 -15.10 -9.81 -0.95
CA ALA A 360 -15.86 -10.48 -1.99
C ALA A 360 -15.23 -11.85 -2.29
N ALA A 361 -16.03 -12.90 -2.38
CA ALA A 361 -15.57 -14.23 -2.78
C ALA A 361 -14.79 -14.11 -4.10
N ASP A 362 -13.48 -14.34 -4.00
CA ASP A 362 -12.40 -13.84 -4.87
C ASP A 362 -12.51 -14.21 -6.36
N ALA A 363 -13.29 -15.23 -6.70
CA ALA A 363 -13.27 -15.82 -8.03
C ALA A 363 -13.85 -14.94 -9.16
N GLN A 364 -14.52 -13.82 -8.84
CA GLN A 364 -15.23 -13.00 -9.84
C GLN A 364 -14.94 -11.50 -9.77
N ARG A 365 -14.15 -11.01 -8.81
CA ARG A 365 -13.83 -9.58 -8.71
C ARG A 365 -12.69 -9.22 -9.68
N PRO A 366 -12.90 -8.30 -10.64
CA PRO A 366 -11.79 -7.80 -11.45
C PRO A 366 -10.77 -7.05 -10.58
N ALA A 367 -9.48 -7.18 -10.87
CA ALA A 367 -8.43 -6.45 -10.15
C ALA A 367 -8.59 -4.91 -10.23
N SER A 368 -9.32 -4.40 -11.23
CA SER A 368 -9.64 -2.98 -11.38
C SER A 368 -10.77 -2.50 -10.46
N LEU A 369 -11.42 -3.38 -9.72
CA LEU A 369 -12.56 -3.05 -8.86
C LEU A 369 -12.14 -3.04 -7.39
N GLU A 370 -12.02 -1.85 -6.83
CA GLU A 370 -11.64 -1.64 -5.44
C GLU A 370 -12.87 -1.71 -4.53
N VAL A 371 -12.77 -2.47 -3.44
CA VAL A 371 -13.83 -2.62 -2.43
C VAL A 371 -13.24 -2.35 -1.06
N VAL A 372 -13.78 -1.37 -0.34
CA VAL A 372 -13.27 -0.94 0.96
C VAL A 372 -14.43 -0.72 1.92
N THR A 373 -14.33 -1.24 3.14
CA THR A 373 -15.36 -1.06 4.17
C THR A 373 -14.89 -0.10 5.25
N ARG A 374 -15.72 0.91 5.55
CA ARG A 374 -15.62 1.72 6.77
C ARG A 374 -16.73 1.34 7.74
N VAL A 375 -16.45 1.37 9.03
CA VAL A 375 -17.38 0.96 10.09
C VAL A 375 -17.48 2.06 11.14
N GLN A 376 -18.69 2.43 11.53
CA GLN A 376 -18.97 3.35 12.64
C GLN A 376 -18.72 2.68 14.00
N ASP A 377 -18.63 3.49 15.04
CA ASP A 377 -18.46 2.98 16.42
C ASP A 377 -19.68 2.17 16.90
N ASP A 378 -20.86 2.40 16.33
CA ASP A 378 -22.09 1.65 16.61
C ASP A 378 -22.24 0.38 15.76
N GLY A 379 -21.31 0.13 14.84
CA GLY A 379 -21.29 -1.04 13.96
C GLY A 379 -21.94 -0.84 12.59
N GLU A 380 -22.45 0.34 12.25
CA GLU A 380 -22.93 0.63 10.89
C GLU A 380 -21.79 0.51 9.87
N GLU A 381 -22.02 -0.23 8.77
CA GLU A 381 -21.01 -0.49 7.74
C GLU A 381 -21.31 0.26 6.44
N PHE A 382 -20.26 0.87 5.89
CA PHE A 382 -20.26 1.54 4.59
C PHE A 382 -19.28 0.87 3.64
N VAL A 383 -19.78 0.28 2.56
CA VAL A 383 -18.98 -0.41 1.54
C VAL A 383 -18.81 0.51 0.33
N PHE A 384 -17.57 0.94 0.11
CA PHE A 384 -17.15 1.68 -1.07
C PHE A 384 -16.81 0.70 -2.18
N VAL A 385 -17.39 0.90 -3.36
CA VAL A 385 -17.07 0.13 -4.56
C VAL A 385 -16.64 1.11 -5.65
N ILE A 386 -15.37 1.02 -6.07
CA ILE A 386 -14.73 1.98 -6.96
C ILE A 386 -14.19 1.25 -8.18
N ASN A 387 -14.78 1.52 -9.35
CA ASN A 387 -14.39 0.84 -10.57
C ASN A 387 -13.38 1.67 -11.38
N HIS A 388 -12.17 1.14 -11.49
CA HIS A 388 -11.08 1.75 -12.28
C HIS A 388 -11.00 1.21 -13.71
N GLY A 389 -11.81 0.21 -14.07
CA GLY A 389 -11.79 -0.45 -15.36
C GLY A 389 -13.16 -0.47 -16.06
N GLU A 390 -13.43 -1.56 -16.75
CA GLU A 390 -14.69 -1.82 -17.46
C GLU A 390 -15.85 -2.15 -16.52
N ALA A 391 -17.08 -2.08 -17.03
CA ALA A 391 -18.27 -2.40 -16.25
C ALA A 391 -18.19 -3.80 -15.62
N ALA A 392 -18.55 -3.89 -14.34
CA ALA A 392 -18.45 -5.10 -13.53
C ALA A 392 -19.74 -5.31 -12.73
N ALA A 393 -19.85 -6.46 -12.06
CA ALA A 393 -20.95 -6.76 -11.15
C ALA A 393 -20.42 -7.50 -9.92
N LEU A 394 -20.89 -7.10 -8.73
CA LEU A 394 -20.53 -7.74 -7.47
C LEU A 394 -21.73 -8.50 -6.90
N PRO A 395 -21.61 -9.83 -6.67
CA PRO A 395 -22.66 -10.58 -6.02
C PRO A 395 -22.66 -10.37 -4.50
N GLY A 396 -23.83 -10.45 -3.88
CA GLY A 396 -23.98 -10.56 -2.42
C GLY A 396 -23.90 -9.25 -1.64
N LEU A 397 -23.82 -8.09 -2.33
CA LEU A 397 -23.90 -6.79 -1.67
C LEU A 397 -25.37 -6.36 -1.59
N THR A 398 -25.83 -6.09 -0.38
CA THR A 398 -27.21 -5.66 -0.09
C THR A 398 -27.18 -4.39 0.74
N GLY A 399 -27.82 -3.33 0.25
CA GLY A 399 -27.79 -2.02 0.91
C GLY A 399 -28.26 -0.87 0.01
N GLU A 400 -28.37 0.31 0.61
CA GLU A 400 -28.70 1.56 -0.09
C GLU A 400 -27.42 2.25 -0.57
N ASP A 401 -27.32 2.56 -1.85
CA ASP A 401 -26.28 3.43 -2.38
C ASP A 401 -26.56 4.88 -2.01
N LEU A 402 -25.78 5.43 -1.08
CA LEU A 402 -25.92 6.79 -0.58
C LEU A 402 -25.76 7.86 -1.66
N LEU A 403 -25.09 7.54 -2.78
CA LEU A 403 -24.89 8.49 -3.88
C LEU A 403 -26.12 8.66 -4.77
N THR A 404 -26.99 7.64 -4.84
CA THR A 404 -28.15 7.62 -5.76
C THR A 404 -29.48 7.35 -5.08
N GLY A 405 -29.48 6.85 -3.85
CA GLY A 405 -30.66 6.32 -3.14
C GLY A 405 -31.15 4.97 -3.68
N THR A 406 -30.40 4.34 -4.59
CA THR A 406 -30.78 3.04 -5.16
C THR A 406 -30.53 1.94 -4.15
N HIS A 407 -31.53 1.10 -3.89
CA HIS A 407 -31.36 -0.09 -3.07
C HIS A 407 -30.94 -1.27 -3.94
N TYR A 408 -29.86 -1.94 -3.55
CA TYR A 408 -29.36 -3.16 -4.18
C TYR A 408 -29.65 -4.35 -3.26
N ASP A 409 -30.16 -5.43 -3.83
CA ASP A 409 -30.40 -6.72 -3.18
C ASP A 409 -29.94 -7.84 -4.12
N GLY A 410 -28.76 -8.41 -3.82
CA GLY A 410 -28.13 -9.44 -4.64
C GLY A 410 -26.95 -8.94 -5.47
N THR A 411 -27.11 -8.86 -6.79
CA THR A 411 -26.01 -8.48 -7.70
C THR A 411 -26.00 -6.97 -7.94
N THR A 412 -24.91 -6.32 -7.56
CA THR A 412 -24.72 -4.88 -7.70
C THR A 412 -23.93 -4.55 -8.98
N PRO A 413 -24.54 -3.96 -10.01
CA PRO A 413 -23.83 -3.50 -11.21
C PRO A 413 -23.00 -2.26 -10.92
N VAL A 414 -21.75 -2.24 -11.38
CA VAL A 414 -20.82 -1.13 -11.22
C VAL A 414 -20.37 -0.65 -12.60
N PRO A 415 -20.82 0.53 -13.06
CA PRO A 415 -20.42 1.07 -14.37
C PRO A 415 -18.90 1.24 -14.47
N ALA A 416 -18.38 1.23 -15.71
CA ALA A 416 -16.98 1.60 -15.96
C ALA A 416 -16.69 3.00 -15.42
N GLY A 417 -15.64 3.16 -14.62
CA GLY A 417 -15.34 4.43 -13.95
C GLY A 417 -16.31 4.82 -12.82
N GLY A 418 -17.30 3.97 -12.51
CA GLY A 418 -18.34 4.24 -11.53
C GLY A 418 -17.88 4.11 -10.08
N VAL A 419 -18.64 4.73 -9.19
CA VAL A 419 -18.45 4.65 -7.73
C VAL A 419 -19.81 4.42 -7.08
N LEU A 420 -19.86 3.51 -6.12
CA LEU A 420 -21.01 3.26 -5.24
C LEU A 420 -20.55 3.34 -3.79
N VAL A 421 -21.43 3.84 -2.91
CA VAL A 421 -21.19 3.81 -1.47
C VAL A 421 -22.42 3.24 -0.78
N LEU A 422 -22.35 1.95 -0.45
CA LEU A 422 -23.47 1.20 0.10
C LEU A 422 -23.48 1.30 1.62
N ARG A 423 -24.59 1.75 2.19
CA ARG A 423 -24.93 1.52 3.60
C ARG A 423 -25.52 0.12 3.72
N ILE A 424 -24.88 -0.75 4.50
CA ILE A 424 -25.29 -2.15 4.66
C ILE A 424 -26.32 -2.30 5.78
N GLY A 425 -27.35 -3.11 5.55
CA GLY A 425 -28.32 -3.50 6.57
C GLY A 425 -29.38 -2.46 6.95
N ALA A 426 -29.57 -1.43 6.11
CA ALA A 426 -30.63 -0.43 6.24
C ALA A 426 -32.02 -0.95 5.87
#